data_AF-A0A9P6CL87-F1
#
_entry.id   AF-A0A9P6CL87-F1
#
_cell.length_a   1.000
_cell.length_b   1.000
_cell.length_c   1.000
_cell.angle_alpha   90.00
_cell.angle_beta   90.00
_cell.angle_gamma   90.00
#
_symmetry.space_group_name_H-M   'P 1'
#
loop_
_entity.id
_entity.type
_entity.pdbx_description
1 polymer ?
#
loop_
_entity_poly.entity_id
_entity_poly.type
_entity_poly.pdbx_seq_one_letter_code
_entity_poly.pdbx_strand_id
1 'polypeptide(L)'
;MGHHMHRHVRIHAIDRRSRNSLDHTKHSSIDSILNDIKHCARSLRTLLKTQLDEARILERLYYKGKNQHRGALFWRHVAEMRRFCSRVDGAQIDVVLDTFYRSFFDEKFGIGSKSPKGPWTHFPDTAFVVFVLARLSACSDLLRKMHSRAMNAYQSFTLVMKSGIFLQLVLTLAAIASRLRNVSSELQHALVTATTSVQGALIIINIRLSGAHKSWLILP
;
A
#
# COMPACT_ATOMS: atom_id res chain seq x y z
N MET A 1 -3.54 19.87 17.87
CA MET A 1 -2.30 19.18 17.46
C MET A 1 -2.42 17.72 17.84
N GLY A 2 -2.66 16.84 16.88
CA GLY A 2 -2.54 15.39 17.09
C GLY A 2 -1.24 14.95 16.41
N HIS A 3 -0.21 14.65 17.21
CA HIS A 3 0.95 13.93 16.68
C HIS A 3 0.47 12.56 16.20
N HIS A 4 0.29 12.42 14.88
CA HIS A 4 0.28 11.11 14.25
C HIS A 4 1.69 10.56 14.42
N MET A 5 1.93 9.81 15.50
CA MET A 5 3.08 8.91 15.61
C MET A 5 3.04 8.03 14.36
N HIS A 6 3.90 8.34 13.39
CA HIS A 6 4.17 7.47 12.27
C HIS A 6 4.79 6.24 12.90
N ARG A 7 4.00 5.16 13.04
CA ARG A 7 4.53 3.88 13.47
C ARG A 7 5.44 3.42 12.34
N HIS A 8 6.74 3.70 12.47
CA HIS A 8 7.73 3.26 11.50
C HIS A 8 7.55 1.77 11.27
N VAL A 9 7.35 1.39 10.01
CA VAL A 9 7.27 -0.02 9.65
C VAL A 9 8.61 -0.63 10.02
N ARG A 10 8.62 -1.59 10.95
CA ARG A 10 9.81 -2.39 11.25
C ARG A 10 10.06 -3.27 10.03
N ILE A 11 11.05 -2.90 9.24
CA ILE A 11 11.51 -3.68 8.09
C ILE A 11 12.30 -4.86 8.64
N HIS A 12 12.00 -6.06 8.15
CA HIS A 12 12.75 -7.27 8.49
C HIS A 12 14.21 -7.11 8.02
N ALA A 13 15.18 -7.66 8.78
CA ALA A 13 16.56 -7.71 8.32
C ALA A 13 16.63 -8.40 6.96
N ILE A 14 17.42 -7.84 6.04
CA ILE A 14 17.49 -8.29 4.65
C ILE A 14 18.80 -9.03 4.48
N ASP A 15 18.73 -10.35 4.42
CA ASP A 15 19.90 -11.14 4.03
C ASP A 15 19.99 -11.14 2.51
N ARG A 16 21.16 -10.77 1.98
CA ARG A 16 21.37 -10.63 0.55
C ARG A 16 22.29 -11.73 0.05
N ARG A 17 21.92 -12.35 -1.06
CA ARG A 17 22.75 -13.32 -1.76
C ARG A 17 23.24 -12.74 -3.07
N SER A 18 24.46 -13.10 -3.45
CA SER A 18 25.05 -12.63 -4.70
C SER A 18 24.27 -13.16 -5.90
N ARG A 19 24.03 -12.30 -6.89
CA ARG A 19 23.47 -12.65 -8.21
C ARG A 19 24.14 -13.85 -8.85
N ASN A 20 25.46 -14.00 -8.68
CA ASN A 20 26.24 -15.09 -9.28
C ASN A 20 25.85 -16.46 -8.71
N SER A 21 25.20 -16.48 -7.55
CA SER A 21 24.67 -17.72 -6.98
C SER A 21 23.34 -18.14 -7.63
N LEU A 22 22.67 -17.27 -8.40
CA LEU A 22 21.44 -17.60 -9.12
C LEU A 22 21.77 -18.08 -10.54
N ASP A 23 21.09 -19.14 -10.99
CA ASP A 23 21.18 -19.63 -12.37
C ASP A 23 20.94 -18.49 -13.38
N HIS A 24 21.84 -18.37 -14.35
CA HIS A 24 21.83 -17.35 -15.40
C HIS A 24 20.54 -17.36 -16.22
N THR A 25 19.91 -18.53 -16.40
CA THR A 25 18.63 -18.65 -17.12
C THR A 25 17.50 -17.84 -16.48
N LYS A 26 17.61 -17.54 -15.18
CA LYS A 26 16.59 -16.82 -14.40
C LYS A 26 16.82 -15.31 -14.35
N HIS A 27 17.95 -14.82 -14.87
CA HIS A 27 18.33 -13.40 -14.73
C HIS A 27 17.37 -12.48 -15.50
N SER A 28 16.99 -12.85 -16.72
CA SER A 28 16.04 -12.08 -17.54
C SER A 28 14.66 -11.98 -16.90
N SER A 29 14.20 -13.03 -16.22
CA SER A 29 12.94 -13.01 -15.47
C SER A 29 12.99 -12.05 -14.29
N ILE A 30 14.10 -12.02 -13.55
CA ILE A 30 14.31 -11.03 -12.48
C ILE A 30 14.34 -9.60 -13.05
N ASP A 31 15.01 -9.37 -14.18
CA ASP A 31 15.02 -8.05 -14.82
C ASP A 31 13.61 -7.56 -15.19
N SER A 32 12.76 -8.45 -15.74
CA SER A 32 11.35 -8.15 -16.02
C SER A 32 10.60 -7.79 -14.74
N ILE A 33 10.74 -8.59 -13.69
CA ILE A 33 10.07 -8.36 -12.40
C ILE A 33 10.49 -7.03 -11.79
N LEU A 34 11.78 -6.69 -11.83
CA LEU A 34 12.28 -5.42 -11.30
C LEU A 34 11.73 -4.22 -12.08
N ASN A 35 11.58 -4.34 -13.39
CA ASN A 35 10.91 -3.32 -14.19
C ASN A 35 9.45 -3.16 -13.79
N ASP A 36 8.70 -4.26 -13.67
CA ASP A 36 7.29 -4.22 -13.26
C ASP A 36 7.12 -3.57 -11.88
N ILE A 37 7.96 -3.95 -10.92
CA ILE A 37 7.95 -3.41 -9.56
C ILE A 37 8.28 -1.92 -9.57
N LYS A 38 9.24 -1.48 -10.38
CA LYS A 38 9.58 -0.07 -10.53
C LYS A 38 8.42 0.75 -11.09
N HIS A 39 7.72 0.22 -12.09
CA HIS A 39 6.51 0.85 -12.63
C HIS A 39 5.39 0.90 -11.59
N CYS A 40 5.13 -0.22 -10.89
CA CYS A 40 4.14 -0.30 -9.82
C CYS A 40 4.45 0.67 -8.69
N ALA A 41 5.69 0.75 -8.22
CA ALA A 41 6.09 1.64 -7.14
C ALA A 41 5.87 3.12 -7.49
N ARG A 42 6.13 3.52 -8.75
CA ARG A 42 5.83 4.87 -9.22
C ARG A 42 4.34 5.16 -9.22
N SER A 43 3.54 4.25 -9.79
CA SER A 43 2.08 4.38 -9.82
C SER A 43 1.50 4.47 -8.40
N LEU A 44 1.93 3.57 -7.53
CA LEU A 44 1.50 3.49 -6.14
C LEU A 44 1.78 4.78 -5.37
N ARG A 45 2.97 5.39 -5.54
CA ARG A 45 3.29 6.68 -4.93
C ARG A 45 2.35 7.80 -5.38
N THR A 46 2.05 7.88 -6.67
CA THR A 46 1.12 8.88 -7.19
C THR A 46 -0.28 8.68 -6.60
N LEU A 47 -0.78 7.45 -6.59
CA LEU A 47 -2.10 7.13 -6.04
C LEU A 47 -2.19 7.35 -4.52
N LEU A 48 -1.15 6.97 -3.76
CA LEU A 48 -1.08 7.24 -2.32
C LEU A 48 -1.01 8.73 -2.03
N LYS A 49 -0.32 9.52 -2.85
CA LYS A 49 -0.32 10.99 -2.74
C LYS A 49 -1.73 11.55 -2.96
N THR A 50 -2.43 11.12 -4.00
CA THR A 50 -3.83 11.53 -4.23
C THR A 50 -4.72 11.15 -3.05
N GLN A 51 -4.59 9.93 -2.52
CA GLN A 51 -5.32 9.49 -1.33
C GLN A 51 -5.03 10.40 -0.13
N LEU A 52 -3.77 10.77 0.09
CA LEU A 52 -3.34 11.62 1.20
C LEU A 52 -3.91 13.03 1.07
N ASP A 53 -3.96 13.59 -0.14
CA ASP A 53 -4.53 14.90 -0.38
C ASP A 53 -6.05 14.92 -0.09
N GLU A 54 -6.79 13.88 -0.48
CA GLU A 54 -8.19 13.71 -0.08
C GLU A 54 -8.36 13.56 1.44
N ALA A 55 -7.48 12.79 2.08
CA ALA A 55 -7.48 12.61 3.53
C ALA A 55 -7.24 13.93 4.27
N ARG A 56 -6.37 14.81 3.76
CA ARG A 56 -6.11 16.14 4.32
C ARG A 56 -7.33 17.05 4.24
N ILE A 57 -8.06 17.02 3.12
CA ILE A 57 -9.33 17.77 2.99
C ILE A 57 -10.34 17.26 4.01
N LEU A 58 -10.52 15.94 4.09
CA LEU A 58 -11.42 15.29 5.04
C LEU A 58 -11.07 15.64 6.50
N GLU A 59 -9.78 15.68 6.83
CA GLU A 59 -9.27 16.04 8.15
C GLU A 59 -9.66 17.49 8.53
N ARG A 60 -9.47 18.44 7.62
CA ARG A 60 -9.86 19.85 7.85
C ARG A 60 -11.37 20.00 8.06
N LEU A 61 -12.18 19.33 7.23
CA LEU A 61 -13.64 19.34 7.38
C LEU A 61 -14.06 18.72 8.70
N TYR A 62 -13.44 17.60 9.10
CA TYR A 62 -13.74 16.97 10.38
C TYR A 62 -13.40 17.88 11.55
N TYR A 63 -12.24 18.54 11.57
CA TYR A 63 -11.93 19.45 12.66
C TYR A 63 -12.95 20.60 12.75
N LYS A 64 -13.34 21.19 11.62
CA LYS A 64 -14.30 22.29 11.58
C LYS A 64 -15.71 21.85 12.03
N GLY A 65 -16.17 20.68 11.61
CA GLY A 65 -17.53 20.19 11.91
C GLY A 65 -17.67 19.37 13.20
N LYS A 66 -16.56 19.05 13.90
CA LYS A 66 -16.57 18.09 15.03
C LYS A 66 -17.55 18.47 16.12
N ASN A 67 -17.56 19.74 16.54
CA ASN A 67 -18.39 20.18 17.66
C ASN A 67 -19.88 20.31 17.27
N GLN A 68 -20.17 20.65 16.01
CA GLN A 68 -21.54 20.81 15.52
C GLN A 68 -22.23 19.48 15.22
N HIS A 69 -21.47 18.45 14.81
CA HIS A 69 -22.03 17.21 14.28
C HIS A 69 -21.62 15.96 15.07
N ARG A 70 -21.00 16.10 16.25
CA ARG A 70 -20.50 14.96 17.05
C ARG A 70 -21.55 13.87 17.27
N GLY A 71 -22.80 14.26 17.50
CA GLY A 71 -23.92 13.34 17.73
C GLY A 71 -24.57 12.78 16.46
N ALA A 72 -24.27 13.34 15.29
CA ALA A 72 -24.93 12.96 14.05
C ALA A 72 -24.41 11.62 13.51
N LEU A 73 -25.32 10.77 13.03
CA LEU A 73 -24.98 9.44 12.50
C LEU A 73 -24.04 9.52 11.29
N PHE A 74 -24.27 10.46 10.37
CA PHE A 74 -23.38 10.66 9.21
C PHE A 74 -21.95 11.03 9.62
N TRP A 75 -21.78 11.69 10.78
CA TRP A 75 -20.47 12.08 11.28
C TRP A 75 -19.63 10.89 11.74
N ARG A 76 -20.27 9.79 12.16
CA ARG A 76 -19.58 8.53 12.45
C ARG A 76 -18.92 7.96 11.19
N HIS A 77 -19.56 8.08 10.03
CA HIS A 77 -18.97 7.68 8.75
C HIS A 77 -17.76 8.53 8.37
N VAL A 78 -17.79 9.84 8.64
CA VAL A 78 -16.63 10.74 8.46
C VAL A 78 -15.46 10.29 9.33
N ALA A 79 -15.71 10.00 10.62
CA ALA A 79 -14.68 9.52 11.54
C ALA A 79 -14.09 8.17 11.11
N GLU A 80 -14.92 7.24 10.65
CA GLU A 80 -14.48 5.95 10.12
C GLU A 80 -13.59 6.10 8.88
N MET A 81 -13.99 6.90 7.89
CA MET A 81 -13.17 7.16 6.70
C MET A 81 -11.80 7.72 7.07
N ARG A 82 -11.73 8.70 7.98
CA ARG A 82 -10.46 9.25 8.48
C ARG A 82 -9.56 8.18 9.09
N ARG A 83 -10.13 7.30 9.92
CA ARG A 83 -9.37 6.21 10.54
C ARG A 83 -8.75 5.30 9.48
N PHE A 84 -9.50 4.96 8.42
CA PHE A 84 -8.96 4.15 7.33
C PHE A 84 -7.89 4.89 6.51
N CYS A 85 -8.10 6.17 6.19
CA CYS A 85 -7.08 6.98 5.53
C CYS A 85 -5.75 6.99 6.31
N SER A 86 -5.80 7.21 7.62
CA SER A 86 -4.60 7.20 8.47
C SER A 86 -3.94 5.82 8.55
N ARG A 87 -4.73 4.74 8.51
CA ARG A 87 -4.18 3.37 8.48
C ARG A 87 -3.48 3.05 7.16
N VAL A 88 -4.02 3.53 6.03
CA VAL A 88 -3.43 3.31 4.70
C VAL A 88 -2.09 4.04 4.61
N ASP A 89 -2.05 5.31 5.02
CA ASP A 89 -0.83 6.10 5.12
C ASP A 89 0.21 5.43 6.04
N GLY A 90 -0.22 5.02 7.24
CA GLY A 90 0.63 4.30 8.20
C GLY A 90 1.08 2.91 7.74
N ALA A 91 0.54 2.35 6.66
CA ALA A 91 1.01 1.08 6.12
C ALA A 91 2.35 1.22 5.39
N GLN A 92 2.67 2.42 4.90
CA GLN A 92 3.91 2.79 4.18
C GLN A 92 4.28 1.78 3.09
N ILE A 93 3.29 1.38 2.30
CA ILE A 93 3.44 0.27 1.34
C ILE A 93 4.38 0.62 0.18
N ASP A 94 4.46 1.90 -0.17
CA ASP A 94 5.44 2.44 -1.10
C ASP A 94 6.88 2.29 -0.60
N VAL A 95 7.11 2.50 0.71
CA VAL A 95 8.42 2.29 1.35
C VAL A 95 8.78 0.81 1.34
N VAL A 96 7.83 -0.07 1.66
CA VAL A 96 8.04 -1.53 1.63
C VAL A 96 8.42 -1.98 0.21
N LEU A 97 7.70 -1.52 -0.82
CA LEU A 97 7.98 -1.92 -2.20
C LEU A 97 9.28 -1.32 -2.75
N ASP A 98 9.61 -0.07 -2.37
CA ASP A 98 10.91 0.53 -2.71
C ASP A 98 12.07 -0.20 -2.04
N THR A 99 11.89 -0.61 -0.77
CA THR A 99 12.89 -1.41 -0.05
C THR A 99 13.07 -2.77 -0.72
N PHE A 100 11.98 -3.41 -1.15
CA PHE A 100 12.04 -4.64 -1.92
C PHE A 100 12.85 -4.44 -3.21
N TYR A 101 12.53 -3.42 -4.00
CA TYR A 101 13.27 -3.11 -5.22
C TYR A 101 14.76 -2.86 -4.95
N ARG A 102 15.08 -2.06 -3.93
CA ARG A 102 16.45 -1.71 -3.55
C ARG A 102 17.26 -2.90 -3.04
N SER A 103 16.61 -3.92 -2.47
CA SER A 103 17.29 -5.12 -1.95
C SER A 103 18.07 -5.89 -3.01
N PHE A 104 17.77 -5.67 -4.29
CA PHE A 104 18.48 -6.27 -5.42
C PHE A 104 19.79 -5.57 -5.79
N PHE A 105 20.07 -4.43 -5.16
CA PHE A 105 21.23 -3.58 -5.44
C PHE A 105 22.13 -3.49 -4.19
N ASP A 106 23.39 -3.09 -4.42
CA ASP A 106 24.42 -3.03 -3.38
C ASP A 106 24.13 -1.93 -2.33
N GLU A 107 24.66 -2.09 -1.11
CA GLU A 107 24.44 -1.20 0.04
C GLU A 107 24.89 0.24 -0.17
N LYS A 108 25.73 0.50 -1.18
CA LYS A 108 26.15 1.85 -1.57
C LYS A 108 24.97 2.76 -1.95
N PHE A 109 23.80 2.18 -2.21
CA PHE A 109 22.54 2.89 -2.44
C PHE A 109 21.69 2.98 -1.15
N GLY A 110 22.21 3.67 -0.14
CA GLY A 110 21.51 3.91 1.12
C GLY A 110 20.12 4.55 0.98
N ILE A 111 19.35 4.55 2.07
CA ILE A 111 18.03 5.19 2.14
C ILE A 111 18.18 6.68 1.79
N GLY A 112 17.54 7.13 0.70
CA GLY A 112 17.64 8.51 0.20
C GLY A 112 18.61 8.72 -0.97
N SER A 113 19.39 7.69 -1.36
CA SER A 113 20.17 7.76 -2.60
C SER A 113 19.27 7.80 -3.83
N LYS A 114 19.75 8.42 -4.92
CA LYS A 114 19.14 8.33 -6.25
C LYS A 114 18.87 6.86 -6.60
N SER A 115 17.80 6.62 -7.37
CA SER A 115 17.44 5.29 -7.88
C SER A 115 18.69 4.55 -8.34
N PRO A 116 18.91 3.30 -7.91
CA PRO A 116 20.09 2.55 -8.30
C PRO A 116 20.16 2.49 -9.82
N LYS A 117 21.36 2.72 -10.35
CA LYS A 117 21.68 2.68 -11.78
C LYS A 117 22.56 1.47 -12.03
N GLY A 118 22.25 0.75 -13.10
CA GLY A 118 22.99 -0.45 -13.50
C GLY A 118 22.24 -1.75 -13.22
N PRO A 119 22.86 -2.89 -13.54
CA PRO A 119 22.28 -4.21 -13.32
C PRO A 119 22.15 -4.49 -11.82
N TRP A 120 21.17 -5.31 -11.46
CA TRP A 120 21.08 -5.83 -10.11
C TRP A 120 22.26 -6.77 -9.81
N THR A 121 22.67 -6.78 -8.55
CA THR A 121 23.87 -7.48 -8.07
C THR A 121 23.57 -8.49 -6.97
N HIS A 122 22.43 -8.35 -6.31
CA HIS A 122 22.00 -9.17 -5.20
C HIS A 122 20.52 -9.56 -5.35
N PHE A 123 20.08 -10.53 -4.57
CA PHE A 123 18.66 -10.78 -4.36
C PHE A 123 18.39 -11.02 -2.87
N PRO A 124 17.20 -10.65 -2.38
CA PRO A 124 16.83 -10.85 -0.99
C PRO A 124 16.59 -12.32 -0.67
N ASP A 125 16.69 -12.65 0.61
CA ASP A 125 16.30 -13.95 1.14
C ASP A 125 14.78 -14.17 1.12
N THR A 126 14.39 -15.44 1.13
CA THR A 126 12.99 -15.87 1.08
C THR A 126 12.15 -15.27 2.20
N ALA A 127 12.68 -15.13 3.42
CA ALA A 127 11.90 -14.62 4.55
C ALA A 127 11.53 -13.15 4.35
N PHE A 128 12.45 -12.34 3.81
CA PHE A 128 12.14 -10.96 3.43
C PHE A 128 11.09 -10.87 2.31
N VAL A 129 11.17 -11.73 1.28
CA VAL A 129 10.17 -11.74 0.20
C VAL A 129 8.78 -12.11 0.74
N VAL A 130 8.68 -13.12 1.60
CA VAL A 130 7.43 -13.51 2.27
C VAL A 130 6.89 -12.38 3.15
N PHE A 131 7.75 -11.69 3.88
CA PHE A 131 7.36 -10.50 4.64
C PHE A 131 6.74 -9.44 3.73
N VAL A 132 7.35 -9.12 2.59
CA VAL A 132 6.81 -8.14 1.62
C VAL A 132 5.44 -8.57 1.11
N LEU A 133 5.25 -9.84 0.76
CA LEU A 133 3.95 -10.38 0.34
C LEU A 133 2.89 -10.25 1.43
N ALA A 134 3.23 -10.55 2.68
CA ALA A 134 2.31 -10.40 3.80
C ALA A 134 1.90 -8.92 4.00
N ARG A 135 2.83 -7.98 3.80
CA ARG A 135 2.54 -6.53 3.85
C ARG A 135 1.63 -6.07 2.72
N LEU A 136 1.86 -6.54 1.49
CA LEU A 136 1.00 -6.26 0.33
C LEU A 136 -0.41 -6.78 0.54
N SER A 137 -0.54 -8.02 1.02
CA SER A 137 -1.83 -8.65 1.34
C SER A 137 -2.59 -7.87 2.41
N ALA A 138 -1.94 -7.53 3.53
CA ALA A 138 -2.55 -6.75 4.60
C ALA A 138 -2.99 -5.34 4.13
N CYS A 139 -2.24 -4.72 3.22
CA CYS A 139 -2.60 -3.43 2.64
C CYS A 139 -3.81 -3.57 1.69
N SER A 140 -3.86 -4.63 0.88
CA SER A 140 -5.00 -4.95 0.03
C SER A 140 -6.29 -5.14 0.83
N ASP A 141 -6.23 -5.88 1.95
CA ASP A 141 -7.34 -6.02 2.90
C ASP A 141 -7.82 -4.69 3.46
N LEU A 142 -6.87 -3.82 3.80
CA LEU A 142 -7.16 -2.51 4.34
C LEU A 142 -7.86 -1.61 3.31
N LEU A 143 -7.40 -1.62 2.06
CA LEU A 143 -7.99 -0.85 0.96
C LEU A 143 -9.38 -1.36 0.58
N ARG A 144 -9.60 -2.68 0.59
CA ARG A 144 -10.95 -3.24 0.38
C ARG A 144 -11.94 -2.77 1.43
N LYS A 145 -11.51 -2.77 2.70
CA LYS A 145 -12.31 -2.24 3.82
C LYS A 145 -12.55 -0.74 3.64
N MET A 146 -11.53 0.04 3.26
CA MET A 146 -11.67 1.47 2.98
C MET A 146 -12.67 1.74 1.85
N HIS A 147 -12.57 1.01 0.74
CA HIS A 147 -13.50 1.10 -0.39
C HIS A 147 -14.95 0.86 0.05
N SER A 148 -15.21 -0.21 0.81
CA SER A 148 -16.55 -0.50 1.35
C SER A 148 -17.04 0.61 2.29
N ARG A 149 -16.17 1.12 3.17
CA ARG A 149 -16.54 2.20 4.12
C ARG A 149 -16.82 3.52 3.42
N ALA A 150 -16.06 3.84 2.38
CA ALA A 150 -16.29 5.02 1.54
C ALA A 150 -17.63 4.91 0.79
N MET A 151 -17.97 3.73 0.26
CA MET A 151 -19.28 3.49 -0.37
C MET A 151 -20.44 3.67 0.62
N ASN A 152 -20.33 3.08 1.82
CA ASN A 152 -21.37 3.20 2.84
C ASN A 152 -21.52 4.66 3.32
N ALA A 153 -20.41 5.39 3.44
CA ALA A 153 -20.42 6.81 3.77
C ALA A 153 -21.12 7.63 2.67
N TYR A 154 -20.79 7.39 1.40
CA TYR A 154 -21.43 8.03 0.26
C TYR A 154 -22.96 7.81 0.26
N GLN A 155 -23.41 6.57 0.45
CA GLN A 155 -24.84 6.25 0.55
C GLN A 155 -25.51 6.98 1.72
N SER A 156 -24.87 7.01 2.88
CA SER A 156 -25.35 7.75 4.07
C SER A 156 -25.46 9.26 3.79
N PHE A 157 -24.45 9.86 3.16
CA PHE A 157 -24.46 11.28 2.82
C PHE A 157 -25.57 11.61 1.82
N THR A 158 -25.77 10.78 0.79
CA THR A 158 -26.85 10.96 -0.17
C THR A 158 -28.24 10.91 0.48
N LEU A 159 -28.43 10.08 1.51
CA LEU A 159 -29.66 10.09 2.30
C LEU A 159 -29.84 11.39 3.08
N VAL A 160 -28.78 11.89 3.75
CA VAL A 160 -28.84 13.15 4.49
C VAL A 160 -29.07 14.34 3.56
N MET A 161 -28.50 14.35 2.35
CA MET A 161 -28.72 15.43 1.37
C MET A 161 -30.21 15.63 1.05
N LYS A 162 -31.02 14.56 1.06
CA LYS A 162 -32.46 14.66 0.82
C LYS A 162 -33.20 15.49 1.87
N SER A 163 -32.63 15.65 3.07
CA SER A 163 -33.20 16.51 4.12
C SER A 163 -32.96 18.01 3.87
N GLY A 164 -32.06 18.37 2.94
CA GLY A 164 -31.68 19.76 2.65
C GLY A 164 -30.78 20.44 3.69
N ILE A 165 -30.61 19.83 4.88
CA ILE A 165 -29.82 20.44 5.97
C ILE A 165 -28.32 20.25 5.70
N PHE A 166 -27.54 21.33 5.86
CA PHE A 166 -26.08 21.34 5.66
C PHE A 166 -25.64 20.85 4.27
N LEU A 167 -26.46 21.06 3.24
CA LEU A 167 -26.29 20.47 1.91
C LEU A 167 -24.87 20.65 1.33
N GLN A 168 -24.29 21.85 1.44
CA GLN A 168 -22.93 22.11 0.95
C GLN A 168 -21.88 21.22 1.62
N LEU A 169 -21.94 21.05 2.95
CA LEU A 169 -21.02 20.20 3.69
C LEU A 169 -21.21 18.73 3.29
N VAL A 170 -22.46 18.25 3.29
CA VAL A 170 -22.77 16.85 3.00
C VAL A 170 -22.42 16.49 1.56
N LEU A 171 -22.66 17.39 0.60
CA LEU A 171 -22.25 17.23 -0.79
C LEU A 171 -20.72 17.13 -0.92
N THR A 172 -19.99 17.98 -0.19
CA THR A 172 -18.52 17.92 -0.18
C THR A 172 -18.02 16.59 0.40
N LEU A 173 -18.63 16.11 1.48
CA LEU A 173 -18.31 14.82 2.09
C LEU A 173 -18.64 13.64 1.15
N ALA A 174 -19.76 13.70 0.42
CA ALA A 174 -20.11 12.73 -0.60
C ALA A 174 -19.10 12.69 -1.74
N ALA A 175 -18.66 13.87 -2.22
CA ALA A 175 -17.63 13.95 -3.26
C ALA A 175 -16.30 13.34 -2.79
N ILE A 176 -15.87 13.63 -1.56
CA ILE A 176 -14.65 13.02 -0.97
C ILE A 176 -14.80 11.51 -0.85
N ALA A 177 -15.94 11.02 -0.34
CA ALA A 177 -16.19 9.58 -0.22
C ALA A 177 -16.12 8.87 -1.58
N SER A 178 -16.71 9.47 -2.62
CA SER A 178 -16.63 8.94 -3.99
C SER A 178 -15.18 8.89 -4.51
N ARG A 179 -14.40 9.96 -4.35
CA ARG A 179 -12.99 9.99 -4.79
C ARG A 179 -12.12 9.02 -4.01
N LEU A 180 -12.28 8.94 -2.68
CA LEU A 180 -11.57 7.97 -1.84
C LEU A 180 -11.89 6.52 -2.25
N ARG A 181 -13.14 6.23 -2.62
CA ARG A 181 -13.54 4.92 -3.14
C ARG A 181 -12.80 4.60 -4.44
N ASN A 182 -12.80 5.53 -5.40
CA ASN A 182 -12.15 5.32 -6.70
C ASN A 182 -10.64 5.10 -6.54
N VAL A 183 -9.96 5.97 -5.79
CA VAL A 183 -8.52 5.83 -5.50
C VAL A 183 -8.22 4.52 -4.77
N SER A 184 -9.09 4.08 -3.85
CA SER A 184 -8.92 2.78 -3.17
C SER A 184 -9.04 1.60 -4.13
N SER A 185 -9.84 1.71 -5.19
CA SER A 185 -9.95 0.70 -6.24
C SER A 185 -8.69 0.66 -7.10
N GLU A 186 -8.21 1.83 -7.53
CA GLU A 186 -6.97 1.95 -8.32
C GLU A 186 -5.74 1.44 -7.55
N LEU A 187 -5.64 1.77 -6.26
CA LEU A 187 -4.61 1.26 -5.37
C LEU A 187 -4.67 -0.27 -5.26
N GLN A 188 -5.85 -0.88 -5.19
CA GLN A 188 -5.99 -2.34 -5.17
C GLN A 188 -5.45 -2.97 -6.45
N HIS A 189 -5.77 -2.42 -7.62
CA HIS A 189 -5.22 -2.91 -8.89
C HIS A 189 -3.69 -2.83 -8.92
N ALA A 190 -3.12 -1.69 -8.49
CA ALA A 190 -1.66 -1.53 -8.41
C ALA A 190 -1.01 -2.54 -7.44
N LEU A 191 -1.65 -2.82 -6.29
CA LEU A 191 -1.16 -3.81 -5.33
C LEU A 191 -1.25 -5.24 -5.85
N VAL A 192 -2.27 -5.59 -6.64
CA VAL A 192 -2.36 -6.92 -7.26
C VAL A 192 -1.18 -7.13 -8.19
N THR A 193 -0.89 -6.17 -9.07
CA THR A 193 0.27 -6.25 -9.97
C THR A 193 1.58 -6.39 -9.19
N ALA A 194 1.79 -5.56 -8.16
CA ALA A 194 2.97 -5.65 -7.30
C ALA A 194 3.08 -7.02 -6.60
N THR A 195 1.96 -7.56 -6.11
CA THR A 195 1.91 -8.87 -5.47
C THR A 195 2.32 -9.98 -6.44
N THR A 196 1.78 -9.98 -7.65
CA THR A 196 2.13 -10.95 -8.70
C THR A 196 3.63 -10.88 -9.04
N SER A 197 4.21 -9.69 -9.19
CA SER A 197 5.64 -9.53 -9.46
C SER A 197 6.51 -10.04 -8.31
N VAL A 198 6.15 -9.74 -7.05
CA VAL A 198 6.89 -10.21 -5.87
C VAL A 198 6.73 -11.73 -5.68
N GLN A 199 5.57 -12.30 -5.99
CA GLN A 199 5.36 -13.76 -6.03
C GLN A 199 6.23 -14.42 -7.09
N GLY A 200 6.35 -13.82 -8.28
CA GLY A 200 7.26 -14.28 -9.32
C GLY A 200 8.71 -14.32 -8.83
N ALA A 201 9.15 -13.28 -8.13
CA ALA A 201 10.49 -13.26 -7.51
C ALA A 201 10.66 -14.38 -6.48
N LEU A 202 9.65 -14.59 -5.62
CA LEU A 202 9.68 -15.67 -4.63
C LEU A 202 9.87 -17.03 -5.28
N ILE A 203 9.13 -17.34 -6.35
CA ILE A 203 9.23 -18.62 -7.07
C ILE A 203 10.65 -18.80 -7.62
N ILE A 204 11.19 -17.78 -8.28
CA ILE A 204 12.55 -17.82 -8.86
C ILE A 204 13.62 -18.07 -7.80
N ILE A 205 13.51 -17.38 -6.66
CA ILE A 205 14.44 -17.46 -5.53
C ILE A 205 14.29 -18.80 -4.78
N ASN A 206 13.07 -19.30 -4.59
CA ASN A 206 12.76 -20.48 -3.78
C ASN A 206 13.01 -21.82 -4.50
N ILE A 207 13.08 -21.86 -5.85
CA ILE A 207 13.37 -23.10 -6.60
C ILE A 207 14.72 -23.74 -6.20
N ARG A 208 15.59 -23.05 -5.46
CA ARG A 208 16.82 -23.63 -4.91
C ARG A 208 16.67 -24.41 -3.59
N LEU A 209 15.53 -24.29 -2.88
CA LEU A 209 15.32 -25.01 -1.61
C LEU A 209 14.65 -26.40 -1.80
N SER A 210 14.21 -26.76 -3.01
CA SER A 210 13.70 -28.13 -3.27
C SER A 210 14.78 -29.23 -3.29
N GLY A 211 16.05 -28.90 -3.04
CA GLY A 211 17.11 -29.88 -2.76
C GLY A 211 17.24 -30.25 -1.27
N ALA A 212 16.61 -29.51 -0.35
CA ALA A 212 16.67 -29.80 1.08
C ALA A 212 15.39 -29.32 1.77
N HIS A 213 14.59 -30.28 2.25
CA HIS A 213 13.37 -30.08 3.05
C HIS A 213 12.15 -29.47 2.33
N LYS A 214 11.42 -30.35 1.61
CA LYS A 214 9.98 -30.18 1.37
C LYS A 214 9.19 -30.56 2.63
N SER A 215 8.89 -29.58 3.46
CA SER A 215 7.73 -29.58 4.35
C SER A 215 7.38 -28.12 4.58
N TRP A 216 6.09 -27.77 4.69
CA TRP A 216 5.57 -26.43 5.01
C TRP A 216 5.12 -25.47 3.89
N LEU A 217 4.70 -25.95 2.72
CA LEU A 217 3.85 -25.13 1.83
C LEU A 217 2.64 -25.90 1.32
N ILE A 218 1.76 -26.27 2.25
CA ILE A 218 0.32 -26.31 2.03
C ILE A 218 -0.29 -25.78 3.31
N LEU A 219 -1.09 -24.73 3.23
CA LEU A 219 -2.28 -24.43 4.06
C LEU A 219 -2.96 -23.17 3.47
N PRO A 220 -4.27 -23.00 3.72
CA PRO A 220 -5.32 -22.84 2.70
C PRO A 220 -5.61 -21.41 2.25
#